data_AF-A0A8X8IAU4-F1
#
_entry.id   AF-A0A8X8IAU4-F1
#
_cell.length_a   1.000
_cell.length_b   1.000
_cell.length_c   1.000
_cell.angle_alpha   90.00
_cell.angle_beta   90.00
_cell.angle_gamma   90.00
#
_symmetry.space_group_name_H-M   'P 1'
#
loop_
_entity.id
_entity.type
_entity.pdbx_description
1 polymer ?
#
loop_
_entity_poly.entity_id
_entity_poly.type
_entity_poly.pdbx_seq_one_letter_code
_entity_poly.pdbx_strand_id
1 'polypeptide(L)'
;MAHTHDNTKKRTFSHLTPYDRGRIGALRDEGKTLQAIADVIGCHKSTISRELKRGTVTQRKSDLTEYTAYFPETGQAVYEKNRSRCGAKYKLVKAAAFVHFAVKKMQQDHWSPDAVCGYAKVNHLFEGIVVCAKTLYHYIDLGLLPVKNIDLPLKVTRRTKNKRTRQHKKILGASIEERPSYIDKRQEFGHWEIDTVLGQRKKGAALLTLTERKTRKEHMIKIEQKTAVSVHQAIQSLKDLYREAFPSVFKTITSDNGSEFSELTQAIDSDDVTVYYTHPYTSSERGTNERHNGLIRRFIPKGKAIEDIDDTLISYVENWCNTLPRKILGYQTPNEQFAEEIAKIA
;
A
#
# COMPACT_ATOMS: atom_id res chain seq x y z
N MET A 1 -1.26 -27.90 -0.95
CA MET A 1 0.21 -28.08 -0.89
C MET A 1 0.77 -26.95 -0.05
N ALA A 2 1.31 -27.26 1.12
CA ALA A 2 1.87 -26.27 2.05
C ALA A 2 3.19 -25.74 1.50
N HIS A 3 3.38 -24.41 1.50
CA HIS A 3 4.62 -23.78 1.06
C HIS A 3 5.77 -24.14 2.03
N THR A 4 6.65 -25.06 1.62
CA THR A 4 7.83 -25.54 2.35
C THR A 4 9.11 -24.75 2.07
N HIS A 5 9.01 -23.53 1.55
CA HIS A 5 10.18 -22.70 1.22
C HIS A 5 10.25 -21.50 2.17
N ASP A 6 10.66 -21.76 3.41
CA ASP A 6 11.13 -20.72 4.33
C ASP A 6 12.62 -20.50 4.04
N ASN A 7 12.95 -19.33 3.49
CA ASN A 7 14.30 -18.89 3.17
C ASN A 7 15.05 -18.32 4.39
N THR A 8 14.46 -18.38 5.58
CA THR A 8 15.12 -18.00 6.82
C THR A 8 15.88 -19.20 7.38
N LYS A 9 17.22 -19.21 7.26
CA LYS A 9 18.05 -20.15 8.04
C LYS A 9 17.60 -20.08 9.50
N LYS A 10 17.23 -21.22 10.11
CA LYS A 10 16.79 -21.31 11.51
C LYS A 10 17.81 -20.57 12.36
N ARG A 11 17.40 -19.46 12.99
CA ARG A 11 18.31 -18.64 13.81
C ARG A 11 18.90 -19.54 14.89
N THR A 12 20.22 -19.73 14.87
CA THR A 12 20.97 -20.53 15.86
C THR A 12 20.99 -19.85 17.24
N PHE A 13 20.61 -18.59 17.32
CA PHE A 13 20.50 -17.81 18.55
C PHE A 13 19.02 -17.49 18.85
N SER A 14 18.47 -18.17 19.86
CA SER A 14 17.19 -17.82 20.49
C SER A 14 17.45 -17.29 21.90
N HIS A 15 16.66 -16.28 22.31
CA HIS A 15 16.64 -15.85 23.70
C HIS A 15 15.84 -16.88 24.52
N LEU A 16 16.31 -17.21 25.74
CA LEU A 16 15.54 -18.04 26.67
C LEU A 16 14.16 -17.42 26.91
N THR A 17 13.13 -18.25 26.86
CA THR A 17 11.75 -17.87 27.20
C THR A 17 11.51 -17.95 28.71
N PRO A 18 10.41 -17.38 29.24
CA PRO A 18 10.04 -17.60 30.65
C PRO A 18 9.92 -19.09 31.00
N TYR A 19 9.42 -19.91 30.07
CA TYR A 19 9.33 -21.36 30.25
C TYR A 19 10.70 -22.04 30.33
N ASP A 20 11.65 -21.66 29.46
CA ASP A 20 13.02 -22.17 29.53
C ASP A 20 13.68 -21.80 30.86
N ARG A 21 13.45 -20.59 31.36
CA ARG A 21 13.96 -20.15 32.68
C ARG A 21 13.38 -20.95 33.83
N GLY A 22 12.10 -21.29 33.78
CA GLY A 22 11.44 -22.18 34.74
C GLY A 22 12.05 -23.59 34.72
N ARG A 23 12.25 -24.16 33.53
CA ARG A 23 12.92 -25.46 33.35
C ARG A 23 14.36 -25.46 33.88
N ILE A 24 15.11 -24.37 33.66
CA ILE A 24 16.46 -24.20 34.22
C ILE A 24 16.42 -24.24 35.75
N GLY A 25 15.42 -23.60 36.37
CA GLY A 25 15.21 -23.64 37.82
C GLY A 25 14.96 -25.05 38.33
N ALA A 26 13.97 -25.74 37.77
CA ALA A 26 13.62 -27.11 38.17
C ALA A 26 14.81 -28.09 38.04
N LEU A 27 15.52 -28.06 36.91
CA LEU A 27 16.69 -28.92 36.69
C LEU A 27 17.86 -28.56 37.62
N ARG A 28 17.96 -27.29 38.05
CA ARG A 28 18.97 -26.88 39.02
C ARG A 28 18.65 -27.41 40.41
N ASP A 29 17.38 -27.41 40.80
CA ASP A 29 16.90 -27.97 42.07
C ASP A 29 17.07 -29.50 42.11
N GLU A 30 16.95 -30.18 40.97
CA GLU A 30 17.31 -31.60 40.79
C GLU A 30 18.83 -31.87 40.83
N GLY A 31 19.67 -30.84 41.00
CA GLY A 31 21.12 -30.98 41.07
C GLY A 31 21.82 -31.27 39.73
N LYS A 32 21.17 -31.03 38.58
CA LYS A 32 21.76 -31.26 37.26
C LYS A 32 22.96 -30.33 37.00
N THR A 33 23.93 -30.84 36.24
CA THR A 33 25.10 -30.06 35.81
C THR A 33 24.71 -29.03 34.74
N LEU A 34 25.52 -27.96 34.60
CA LEU A 34 25.26 -26.93 33.59
C LEU A 34 25.20 -27.49 32.16
N GLN A 35 25.97 -28.54 31.87
CA GLN A 35 25.96 -29.19 30.56
C GLN A 35 24.65 -29.94 30.33
N ALA A 36 24.20 -30.75 31.31
CA ALA A 36 22.94 -31.47 31.21
C ALA A 36 21.74 -30.51 31.04
N ILE A 37 21.73 -29.39 31.77
CA ILE A 37 20.69 -28.36 31.60
C ILE A 37 20.74 -27.77 30.18
N ALA A 38 21.95 -27.48 29.67
CA ALA A 38 22.13 -26.89 28.35
C ALA A 38 21.65 -27.82 27.22
N ASP A 39 21.91 -29.13 27.33
CA ASP A 39 21.47 -30.14 26.37
C ASP A 39 19.94 -30.27 26.35
N VAL A 40 19.30 -30.22 27.52
CA VAL A 40 17.84 -30.32 27.69
C VAL A 40 17.10 -29.05 27.20
N ILE A 41 17.72 -27.88 27.33
CA ILE A 41 17.18 -26.60 26.83
C ILE A 41 17.51 -26.40 25.34
N GLY A 42 18.55 -27.05 24.82
CA GLY A 42 19.01 -26.90 23.44
C GLY A 42 19.81 -25.61 23.22
N CYS A 43 20.66 -25.22 24.18
CA CYS A 43 21.52 -24.05 24.06
C CYS A 43 22.95 -24.33 24.55
N HIS A 44 23.87 -23.38 24.41
CA HIS A 44 25.25 -23.56 24.88
C HIS A 44 25.36 -23.41 26.41
N LYS A 45 26.25 -24.18 27.06
CA LYS A 45 26.47 -24.15 28.54
C LYS A 45 26.70 -22.77 29.13
N SER A 46 27.36 -21.88 28.36
CA SER A 46 27.61 -20.50 28.80
C SER A 46 26.34 -19.63 28.84
N THR A 47 25.29 -19.99 28.09
CA THR A 47 23.98 -19.35 28.18
C THR A 47 23.32 -19.68 29.51
N ILE A 48 23.34 -20.95 29.93
CA ILE A 48 22.82 -21.39 31.24
C ILE A 48 23.58 -20.72 32.38
N SER A 49 24.91 -20.71 32.34
CA SER A 49 25.75 -20.05 33.35
C SER A 49 25.41 -18.55 33.50
N ARG A 50 25.26 -17.83 32.37
CA ARG A 50 24.89 -16.41 32.39
C ARG A 50 23.45 -16.19 32.87
N GLU A 51 22.52 -17.10 32.57
CA GLU A 51 21.14 -17.02 33.08
C GLU A 51 21.08 -17.24 34.59
N LEU A 52 21.75 -18.28 35.11
CA LEU A 52 21.81 -18.52 36.56
C LEU A 52 22.41 -17.32 37.28
N LYS A 53 23.54 -16.79 36.80
CA LYS A 53 24.13 -15.56 37.36
C LYS A 53 23.16 -14.36 37.33
N ARG A 54 22.29 -14.28 36.32
CA ARG A 54 21.32 -13.19 36.16
C ARG A 54 20.14 -13.31 37.13
N GLY A 55 19.64 -14.53 37.36
CA GLY A 55 18.48 -14.80 38.22
C GLY A 55 18.81 -15.13 39.67
N THR A 56 20.09 -15.34 40.02
CA THR A 56 20.53 -15.58 41.40
C THR A 56 20.58 -14.28 42.20
N VAL A 57 19.87 -14.27 43.33
CA VAL A 57 19.81 -13.13 44.27
C VAL A 57 19.89 -13.61 45.71
N THR A 58 20.41 -12.73 46.58
CA THR A 58 20.38 -12.92 48.03
C THR A 58 19.01 -12.55 48.57
N GLN A 59 18.42 -13.45 49.34
CA GLN A 59 17.13 -13.30 50.01
C GLN A 59 17.31 -13.47 51.51
N ARG A 60 16.41 -12.90 52.30
CA ARG A 60 16.42 -13.01 53.77
C ARG A 60 15.26 -13.89 54.22
N LYS A 61 15.55 -14.86 55.07
CA LYS A 61 14.54 -15.71 55.72
C LYS A 61 13.86 -14.96 56.87
N SER A 62 12.79 -15.53 57.40
CA SER A 62 12.06 -14.99 58.56
C SER A 62 12.92 -14.89 59.82
N ASP A 63 13.89 -15.79 59.98
CA ASP A 63 14.89 -15.80 61.06
C ASP A 63 16.04 -14.80 60.86
N LEU A 64 15.91 -13.91 59.88
CA LEU A 64 16.87 -12.88 59.49
C LEU A 64 18.17 -13.39 58.86
N THR A 65 18.32 -14.70 58.63
CA THR A 65 19.47 -15.27 57.92
C THR A 65 19.36 -15.05 56.41
N GLU A 66 20.50 -14.84 55.75
CA GLU A 66 20.57 -14.65 54.31
C GLU A 66 20.84 -15.97 53.58
N TYR A 67 20.24 -16.13 52.40
CA TYR A 67 20.54 -17.23 51.50
C TYR A 67 20.53 -16.76 50.05
N THR A 68 21.32 -17.42 49.21
CA THR A 68 21.44 -17.09 47.80
C THR A 68 20.79 -18.19 46.97
N ALA A 69 19.79 -17.83 46.18
CA ALA A 69 19.07 -18.78 45.33
C ALA A 69 18.77 -18.19 43.95
N TYR A 70 18.62 -19.07 42.96
CA TYR A 70 18.19 -18.70 41.62
C TYR A 70 16.66 -18.65 41.55
N PHE A 71 16.14 -17.55 40.99
CA PHE A 71 14.71 -17.37 40.75
C PHE A 71 14.46 -17.08 39.25
N PRO A 72 13.70 -17.93 38.53
CA PRO A 72 13.37 -17.73 37.12
C PRO A 72 12.74 -16.36 36.83
N GLU A 73 11.87 -15.87 37.72
CA GLU A 73 11.15 -14.61 37.61
C GLU A 73 12.12 -13.42 37.69
N THR A 74 13.12 -13.51 38.56
CA THR A 74 14.18 -12.50 38.67
C THR A 74 15.04 -12.49 37.40
N GLY A 75 15.42 -13.67 36.89
CA GLY A 75 16.13 -13.79 35.62
C GLY A 75 15.37 -13.16 34.46
N GLN A 76 14.05 -13.38 34.40
CA GLN A 76 13.15 -12.77 33.42
C GLN A 76 13.08 -11.25 33.58
N ALA A 77 12.87 -10.73 34.79
CA ALA A 77 12.75 -9.29 35.05
C ALA A 77 14.04 -8.54 34.70
N VAL A 78 15.21 -9.08 35.06
CA VAL A 78 16.51 -8.51 34.69
C VAL A 78 16.73 -8.57 33.18
N TYR A 79 16.32 -9.67 32.52
CA TYR A 79 16.35 -9.77 31.06
C TYR A 79 15.49 -8.68 30.40
N GLU A 80 14.23 -8.52 30.82
CA GLU A 80 13.32 -7.50 30.29
C GLU A 80 13.83 -6.08 30.51
N LYS A 81 14.36 -5.78 31.70
CA LYS A 81 15.00 -4.49 32.02
C LYS A 81 16.19 -4.19 31.12
N ASN A 82 17.03 -5.19 30.84
CA ASN A 82 18.15 -5.02 29.92
C ASN A 82 17.66 -4.89 28.47
N ARG A 83 16.67 -5.68 28.07
CA ARG A 83 16.08 -5.62 26.73
C ARG A 83 15.38 -4.30 26.43
N SER A 84 14.74 -3.66 27.39
CA SER A 84 14.14 -2.32 27.20
C SER A 84 15.19 -1.24 26.92
N ARG A 85 16.45 -1.47 27.33
CA ARG A 85 17.60 -0.60 27.02
C ARG A 85 18.21 -0.90 25.66
N CYS A 86 18.05 -2.12 25.16
CA CYS A 86 18.52 -2.52 23.83
C CYS A 86 17.66 -1.89 22.71
N GLY A 87 18.23 -1.87 21.50
CA GLY A 87 17.53 -1.44 20.29
C GLY A 87 17.61 0.07 20.03
N ALA A 88 17.31 0.46 18.79
CA ALA A 88 17.24 1.87 18.42
C ALA A 88 16.08 2.55 19.16
N LYS A 89 16.38 3.64 19.87
CA LYS A 89 15.35 4.46 20.51
C LYS A 89 14.49 5.15 19.46
N TYR A 90 13.24 5.43 19.81
CA TYR A 90 12.33 6.13 18.91
C TYR A 90 12.89 7.51 18.55
N LYS A 91 12.76 7.86 17.27
CA LYS A 91 13.23 9.13 16.72
C LYS A 91 12.14 10.20 16.77
N LEU A 92 10.98 9.92 17.37
CA LEU A 92 9.80 10.81 17.41
C LEU A 92 10.16 12.25 17.76
N VAL A 93 10.83 12.47 18.90
CA VAL A 93 11.24 13.81 19.35
C VAL A 93 12.25 14.44 18.39
N LYS A 94 13.24 13.66 17.95
CA LYS A 94 14.29 14.16 17.04
C LYS A 94 13.78 14.46 15.62
N ALA A 95 12.68 13.82 15.23
CA ALA A 95 12.02 13.96 13.93
C ALA A 95 10.70 14.73 14.04
N ALA A 96 10.49 15.51 15.11
CA ALA A 96 9.19 16.10 15.44
C ALA A 96 8.59 16.93 14.28
N ALA A 97 9.41 17.76 13.63
CA ALA A 97 8.97 18.56 12.47
C ALA A 97 8.45 17.67 11.32
N PHE A 98 9.20 16.63 10.95
CA PHE A 98 8.79 15.66 9.95
C PHE A 98 7.53 14.89 10.38
N VAL A 99 7.45 14.47 11.65
CA VAL A 99 6.31 13.72 12.18
C VAL A 99 5.04 14.57 12.16
N HIS A 100 5.10 15.84 12.55
CA HIS A 100 3.96 16.76 12.46
C HIS A 100 3.49 16.94 11.02
N PHE A 101 4.41 17.17 10.09
CA PHE A 101 4.10 17.21 8.66
C PHE A 101 3.45 15.91 8.19
N ALA A 102 4.01 14.76 8.57
CA ALA A 102 3.49 13.46 8.18
C ALA A 102 2.08 13.22 8.70
N VAL A 103 1.80 13.54 9.97
CA VAL A 103 0.46 13.45 10.56
C VAL A 103 -0.52 14.34 9.81
N LYS A 104 -0.15 15.61 9.55
CA LYS A 104 -0.99 16.54 8.77
C LYS A 104 -1.33 15.98 7.39
N LYS A 105 -0.32 15.54 6.62
CA LYS A 105 -0.50 14.95 5.28
C LYS A 105 -1.34 13.68 5.29
N MET A 106 -1.22 12.83 6.32
CA MET A 106 -2.01 11.60 6.41
C MET A 106 -3.47 11.86 6.82
N GLN A 107 -3.73 12.80 7.72
CA GLN A 107 -5.08 13.08 8.23
C GLN A 107 -5.89 14.00 7.30
N GLN A 108 -5.27 15.06 6.80
CA GLN A 108 -5.95 16.09 6.00
C GLN A 108 -5.90 15.75 4.51
N ASP A 109 -4.72 15.37 4.02
CA ASP A 109 -4.52 15.11 2.61
C ASP A 109 -4.65 13.61 2.28
N HIS A 110 -4.99 12.75 3.23
CA HIS A 110 -5.16 11.29 3.03
C HIS A 110 -3.96 10.59 2.37
N TRP A 111 -2.74 11.13 2.51
CA TRP A 111 -1.54 10.49 1.97
C TRP A 111 -1.21 9.21 2.73
N SER A 112 -0.51 8.29 2.07
CA SER A 112 0.06 7.12 2.76
C SER A 112 1.41 7.48 3.40
N PRO A 113 1.86 6.76 4.45
CA PRO A 113 3.20 6.96 5.01
C PRO A 113 4.32 6.89 3.97
N ASP A 114 4.19 6.05 2.94
CA ASP A 114 5.17 5.92 1.85
C ASP A 114 5.22 7.19 0.97
N ALA A 115 4.05 7.71 0.57
CA ALA A 115 3.94 8.95 -0.20
C ALA A 115 4.54 10.14 0.56
N VAL A 116 4.22 10.28 1.85
CA VAL A 116 4.78 11.33 2.72
C VAL A 116 6.30 11.26 2.79
N CYS A 117 6.85 10.09 3.12
CA CYS A 117 8.29 9.91 3.25
C CYS A 117 9.02 10.19 1.94
N GLY A 118 8.48 9.71 0.82
CA GLY A 118 9.08 9.89 -0.48
C GLY A 118 9.05 11.33 -0.96
N TYR A 119 7.89 11.99 -0.85
CA TYR A 119 7.74 13.39 -1.20
C TYR A 119 8.68 14.28 -0.39
N ALA A 120 8.73 14.09 0.93
CA ALA A 120 9.63 14.85 1.80
C ALA A 120 11.10 14.66 1.45
N LYS A 121 11.48 13.44 1.02
CA LYS A 121 12.85 13.12 0.62
C LYS A 121 13.24 13.78 -0.70
N VAL A 122 12.39 13.70 -1.72
CA VAL A 122 12.68 14.22 -3.07
C VAL A 122 12.69 15.74 -3.10
N ASN A 123 11.80 16.37 -2.33
CA ASN A 123 11.73 17.83 -2.23
C ASN A 123 12.66 18.41 -1.16
N HIS A 124 13.52 17.59 -0.54
CA HIS A 124 14.45 18.01 0.50
C HIS A 124 13.82 18.88 1.60
N LEU A 125 12.58 18.57 2.01
CA LEU A 125 11.78 19.44 2.87
C LEU A 125 12.34 19.59 4.30
N PHE A 126 13.23 18.71 4.71
CA PHE A 126 13.80 18.69 6.06
C PHE A 126 15.29 18.39 5.99
N GLU A 127 16.10 19.23 6.60
CA GLU A 127 17.55 19.03 6.79
C GLU A 127 17.84 18.08 7.98
N GLY A 128 16.88 17.94 8.89
CA GLY A 128 16.98 17.11 10.08
C GLY A 128 16.66 15.63 9.88
N ILE A 129 16.41 14.92 10.98
CA ILE A 129 16.11 13.49 10.95
C ILE A 129 14.72 13.25 10.32
N VAL A 130 14.71 12.60 9.17
CA VAL A 130 13.50 12.04 8.55
C VAL A 130 13.44 10.53 8.82
N VAL A 131 12.27 10.01 9.17
CA VAL A 131 12.08 8.57 9.37
C VAL A 131 11.49 7.93 8.10
N CYS A 132 11.82 6.66 7.85
CA CYS A 132 11.30 5.92 6.70
C CYS A 132 9.85 5.48 6.91
N ALA A 133 9.16 5.12 5.83
CA ALA A 133 7.75 4.71 5.86
C ALA A 133 7.48 3.55 6.83
N LYS A 134 8.39 2.57 6.90
CA LYS A 134 8.31 1.45 7.85
C LYS A 134 8.30 1.92 9.30
N THR A 135 9.08 2.96 9.62
CA THR A 135 9.12 3.55 10.96
C THR A 135 7.83 4.31 11.26
N LEU A 136 7.27 5.06 10.30
CA LEU A 136 5.96 5.70 10.47
C LEU A 136 4.86 4.66 10.71
N TYR A 137 4.79 3.60 9.90
CA TYR A 137 3.81 2.51 10.14
C TYR A 137 3.97 1.90 11.53
N HIS A 138 5.22 1.68 11.98
CA HIS A 138 5.48 1.16 13.32
C HIS A 138 5.02 2.12 14.42
N TYR A 139 5.19 3.43 14.26
CA TYR A 139 4.67 4.41 15.22
C TYR A 139 3.15 4.44 15.27
N ILE A 140 2.47 4.29 14.13
CA ILE A 140 1.01 4.17 14.05
C ILE A 140 0.55 2.88 14.76
N ASP A 141 1.22 1.75 14.53
CA ASP A 141 0.89 0.47 15.17
C ASP A 141 1.01 0.50 16.70
N LEU A 142 1.99 1.22 17.21
CA LEU A 142 2.19 1.43 18.64
C LEU A 142 1.27 2.50 19.23
N GLY A 143 0.45 3.18 18.42
CA GLY A 143 -0.40 4.28 18.88
C GLY A 143 0.38 5.52 19.33
N LEU A 144 1.61 5.70 18.84
CA LEU A 144 2.48 6.83 19.20
C LEU A 144 2.16 8.10 18.40
N LEU A 145 1.31 8.00 17.38
CA LEU A 145 0.85 9.12 16.56
C LEU A 145 -0.67 9.28 16.68
N PRO A 146 -1.21 10.49 16.44
CA PRO A 146 -2.66 10.70 16.36
C PRO A 146 -3.33 9.91 15.23
N VAL A 147 -2.59 9.60 14.16
CA VAL A 147 -3.04 8.73 13.07
C VAL A 147 -3.16 7.30 13.59
N LYS A 148 -4.33 6.69 13.39
CA LYS A 148 -4.65 5.33 13.80
C LYS A 148 -4.63 4.39 12.59
N ASN A 149 -4.58 3.09 12.89
CA ASN A 149 -4.64 2.06 11.84
C ASN A 149 -5.92 2.13 10.99
N ILE A 150 -7.04 2.59 11.57
CA ILE A 150 -8.31 2.77 10.86
C ILE A 150 -8.27 3.92 9.83
N ASP A 151 -7.38 4.89 10.02
CA ASP A 151 -7.21 6.03 9.11
C ASP A 151 -6.42 5.63 7.85
N LEU A 152 -5.83 4.42 7.83
CA LEU A 152 -5.07 3.87 6.72
C LEU A 152 -5.97 2.94 5.88
N PRO A 153 -6.46 3.38 4.69
CA PRO A 153 -7.52 2.68 3.95
C PRO A 153 -7.17 1.24 3.56
N LEU A 154 -5.88 0.96 3.35
CA LEU A 154 -5.39 -0.35 2.91
C LEU A 154 -5.05 -1.28 4.08
N LYS A 155 -5.05 -0.79 5.33
CA LYS A 155 -4.57 -1.57 6.49
C LYS A 155 -5.66 -2.42 7.14
N VAL A 156 -6.88 -1.89 7.20
CA VAL A 156 -8.02 -2.53 7.87
C VAL A 156 -8.90 -3.37 6.94
N THR A 157 -8.56 -3.45 5.66
CA THR A 157 -9.37 -4.20 4.68
C THR A 157 -9.09 -5.70 4.77
N ARG A 158 -10.13 -6.49 5.08
CA ARG A 158 -10.09 -7.95 4.88
C ARG A 158 -10.27 -8.24 3.39
N ARG A 159 -9.45 -9.12 2.83
CA ARG A 159 -9.76 -9.74 1.53
C ARG A 159 -11.05 -10.55 1.68
N THR A 160 -12.14 -10.05 1.12
CA THR A 160 -13.41 -10.77 1.10
C THR A 160 -13.81 -11.18 -0.30
N LYS A 161 -14.06 -12.49 -0.41
CA LYS A 161 -14.71 -13.28 -1.47
C LYS A 161 -13.86 -13.77 -2.64
N ASN A 162 -14.11 -15.04 -2.95
CA ASN A 162 -13.71 -15.74 -4.17
C ASN A 162 -14.36 -15.06 -5.38
N LYS A 163 -13.57 -14.90 -6.46
CA LYS A 163 -14.05 -14.41 -7.75
C LYS A 163 -15.20 -15.31 -8.24
N ARG A 164 -16.36 -14.72 -8.54
CA ARG A 164 -17.39 -15.36 -9.38
C ARG A 164 -17.23 -14.81 -10.79
N THR A 165 -16.97 -15.70 -11.73
CA THR A 165 -16.88 -15.45 -13.17
C THR A 165 -18.30 -15.29 -13.74
N ARG A 166 -18.49 -14.30 -14.62
CA ARG A 166 -19.82 -13.98 -15.19
C ARG A 166 -19.67 -13.70 -16.68
N GLN A 167 -20.02 -14.65 -17.54
CA GLN A 167 -19.77 -14.64 -19.00
C GLN A 167 -20.35 -13.41 -19.76
N HIS A 168 -19.50 -12.74 -20.53
CA HIS A 168 -19.67 -11.61 -21.42
C HIS A 168 -18.90 -12.06 -22.66
N LYS A 169 -19.65 -12.41 -23.71
CA LYS A 169 -19.16 -13.11 -24.89
C LYS A 169 -18.87 -12.19 -26.08
N LYS A 170 -18.94 -10.86 -25.88
CA LYS A 170 -18.82 -9.89 -26.97
C LYS A 170 -17.37 -9.47 -27.15
N ILE A 171 -16.93 -9.43 -28.39
CA ILE A 171 -15.66 -8.86 -28.86
C ILE A 171 -16.04 -7.55 -29.55
N LEU A 172 -15.54 -6.41 -29.05
CA LEU A 172 -15.98 -5.08 -29.51
C LEU A 172 -15.02 -4.42 -30.53
N GLY A 173 -13.84 -5.00 -30.77
CA GLY A 173 -12.86 -4.48 -31.74
C GLY A 173 -11.51 -5.20 -31.64
N ALA A 174 -10.44 -4.49 -32.00
CA ALA A 174 -9.06 -5.01 -32.00
C ALA A 174 -8.69 -5.60 -30.63
N SER A 175 -8.12 -6.81 -30.66
CA SER A 175 -7.77 -7.52 -29.42
C SER A 175 -6.57 -6.88 -28.74
N ILE A 176 -6.48 -7.02 -27.42
CA ILE A 176 -5.29 -6.67 -26.65
C ILE A 176 -4.02 -7.40 -27.12
N GLU A 177 -4.17 -8.57 -27.76
CA GLU A 177 -3.06 -9.33 -28.34
C GLU A 177 -2.44 -8.65 -29.57
N GLU A 178 -3.21 -7.81 -30.28
CA GLU A 178 -2.72 -7.04 -31.42
C GLU A 178 -1.96 -5.78 -30.96
N ARG A 179 -2.06 -5.44 -29.66
CA ARG A 179 -1.43 -4.25 -29.12
C ARG A 179 0.10 -4.43 -29.06
N PRO A 180 0.89 -3.50 -29.61
CA PRO A 180 2.34 -3.59 -29.58
C PRO A 180 2.91 -3.74 -28.16
N SER A 181 3.82 -4.70 -27.99
CA SER A 181 4.38 -5.09 -26.68
C SER A 181 5.18 -3.99 -25.98
N TYR A 182 5.67 -2.98 -26.71
CA TYR A 182 6.36 -1.83 -26.11
C TYR A 182 5.44 -1.01 -25.19
N ILE A 183 4.13 -0.99 -25.47
CA ILE A 183 3.13 -0.27 -24.69
C ILE A 183 3.05 -0.82 -23.25
N ASP A 184 3.29 -2.12 -23.07
CA ASP A 184 3.27 -2.75 -21.74
C ASP A 184 4.47 -2.42 -20.86
N LYS A 185 5.53 -1.87 -21.44
CA LYS A 185 6.66 -1.32 -20.68
C LYS A 185 6.29 -0.03 -19.97
N ARG A 186 5.21 0.66 -20.39
CA ARG A 186 4.71 1.90 -19.79
C ARG A 186 5.73 3.04 -19.81
N GLN A 187 6.58 3.06 -20.84
CA GLN A 187 7.68 4.02 -21.00
C GLN A 187 7.34 5.16 -21.97
N GLU A 188 6.38 4.93 -22.86
CA GLU A 188 5.89 5.90 -23.82
C GLU A 188 4.63 6.60 -23.31
N PHE A 189 4.55 7.90 -23.58
CA PHE A 189 3.39 8.74 -23.26
C PHE A 189 2.30 8.60 -24.30
N GLY A 190 1.05 8.65 -23.83
CA GLY A 190 -0.14 8.76 -24.66
C GLY A 190 -0.95 7.46 -24.77
N HIS A 191 -0.62 6.46 -23.97
CA HIS A 191 -1.39 5.22 -23.90
C HIS A 191 -2.29 5.25 -22.67
N TRP A 192 -3.60 5.13 -22.86
CA TRP A 192 -4.59 5.28 -21.81
C TRP A 192 -5.34 3.98 -21.55
N GLU A 193 -5.74 3.76 -20.31
CA GLU A 193 -6.70 2.74 -19.92
C GLU A 193 -8.02 3.45 -19.56
N ILE A 194 -9.15 3.02 -20.13
CA ILE A 194 -10.49 3.56 -19.82
C ILE A 194 -11.28 2.58 -18.96
N ASP A 195 -12.07 3.09 -18.02
CA ASP A 195 -12.95 2.30 -17.14
C ASP A 195 -14.20 3.09 -16.75
N THR A 196 -15.20 2.38 -16.22
CA THR A 196 -16.34 3.01 -15.56
C THR A 196 -16.44 2.62 -14.10
N VAL A 197 -16.49 3.64 -13.23
CA VAL A 197 -16.63 3.47 -11.79
C VAL A 197 -18.09 3.71 -11.39
N LEU A 198 -18.75 2.63 -11.01
CA LEU A 198 -20.12 2.69 -10.50
C LEU A 198 -20.16 2.97 -8.99
N GLY A 199 -21.06 3.86 -8.59
CA GLY A 199 -21.37 4.15 -7.19
C GLY A 199 -22.25 3.05 -6.58
N GLN A 200 -23.40 2.77 -7.22
CA GLN A 200 -24.33 1.70 -6.88
C GLN A 200 -24.43 0.66 -8.00
N ARG A 201 -25.00 -0.52 -7.70
CA ARG A 201 -25.22 -1.58 -8.71
C ARG A 201 -26.38 -1.30 -9.68
N LYS A 202 -27.27 -0.36 -9.35
CA LYS A 202 -28.40 0.01 -10.19
C LYS A 202 -27.92 0.80 -11.41
N LYS A 203 -28.74 0.82 -12.47
CA LYS A 203 -28.55 1.73 -13.60
C LYS A 203 -28.67 3.17 -13.11
N GLY A 204 -27.84 4.05 -13.65
CA GLY A 204 -27.72 5.43 -13.22
C GLY A 204 -26.38 6.03 -13.63
N ALA A 205 -26.07 7.20 -13.10
CA ALA A 205 -24.81 7.89 -13.39
C ALA A 205 -23.60 7.04 -13.00
N ALA A 206 -22.53 7.21 -13.78
CA ALA A 206 -21.24 6.57 -13.56
C ALA A 206 -20.13 7.62 -13.67
N LEU A 207 -18.95 7.27 -13.16
CA LEU A 207 -17.75 8.06 -13.40
C LEU A 207 -16.93 7.34 -14.46
N LEU A 208 -16.76 7.97 -15.63
CA LEU A 208 -15.83 7.52 -16.65
C LEU A 208 -14.43 7.96 -16.25
N THR A 209 -13.49 7.04 -16.24
CA THR A 209 -12.10 7.30 -15.86
C THR A 209 -11.17 6.95 -17.00
N LEU A 210 -10.23 7.84 -17.32
CA LEU A 210 -9.13 7.55 -18.23
C LEU A 210 -7.81 7.73 -17.48
N THR A 211 -7.00 6.68 -17.44
CA THR A 211 -5.70 6.69 -16.77
C THR A 211 -4.56 6.54 -17.77
N GLU A 212 -3.65 7.51 -17.83
CA GLU A 212 -2.48 7.46 -18.70
C GLU A 212 -1.42 6.47 -18.13
N ARG A 213 -0.88 5.62 -18.99
CA ARG A 213 -0.08 4.45 -18.57
C ARG A 213 1.36 4.79 -18.21
N LYS A 214 1.93 5.95 -18.53
CA LYS A 214 3.28 6.36 -18.10
C LYS A 214 3.23 7.21 -16.84
N THR A 215 2.65 8.40 -16.96
CA THR A 215 2.51 9.49 -16.00
C THR A 215 1.46 9.23 -14.93
N ARG A 216 0.50 8.32 -15.18
CA ARG A 216 -0.64 8.06 -14.28
C ARG A 216 -1.61 9.23 -14.13
N LYS A 217 -1.62 10.14 -15.10
CA LYS A 217 -2.62 11.20 -15.18
C LYS A 217 -4.00 10.55 -15.28
N GLU A 218 -4.91 11.03 -14.46
CA GLU A 218 -6.29 10.57 -14.39
C GLU A 218 -7.21 11.67 -14.88
N HIS A 219 -8.12 11.33 -15.78
CA HIS A 219 -9.30 12.12 -16.11
C HIS A 219 -10.54 11.47 -15.54
N MET A 220 -11.41 12.27 -14.93
CA MET A 220 -12.65 11.80 -14.31
C MET A 220 -13.83 12.59 -14.86
N ILE A 221 -14.74 11.93 -15.59
CA ILE A 221 -15.89 12.57 -16.22
C ILE A 221 -17.16 11.91 -15.70
N LYS A 222 -18.06 12.70 -15.12
CA LYS A 222 -19.39 12.22 -14.72
C LYS A 222 -20.21 11.98 -15.98
N ILE A 223 -20.70 10.77 -16.15
CA ILE A 223 -21.59 10.40 -17.26
C ILE A 223 -22.97 10.07 -16.72
N GLU A 224 -24.01 10.53 -17.40
CA GLU A 224 -25.42 10.37 -16.96
C GLU A 224 -25.81 8.90 -16.82
N GLN A 225 -25.31 8.05 -17.71
CA GLN A 225 -25.56 6.61 -17.68
C GLN A 225 -24.34 5.83 -18.19
N LYS A 226 -24.21 4.58 -17.76
CA LYS A 226 -23.22 3.63 -18.29
C LYS A 226 -23.65 3.10 -19.66
N THR A 227 -23.63 3.96 -20.68
CA THR A 227 -24.03 3.68 -22.07
C THR A 227 -22.97 4.18 -23.06
N ALA A 228 -22.99 3.64 -24.28
CA ALA A 228 -22.08 4.05 -25.35
C ALA A 228 -22.25 5.54 -25.73
N VAL A 229 -23.49 6.03 -25.75
CA VAL A 229 -23.80 7.45 -26.03
C VAL A 229 -23.15 8.38 -25.01
N SER A 230 -23.27 8.08 -23.71
CA SER A 230 -22.68 8.94 -22.68
C SER A 230 -21.15 8.86 -22.67
N VAL A 231 -20.57 7.69 -23.00
CA VAL A 231 -19.12 7.57 -23.22
C VAL A 231 -18.67 8.40 -24.42
N HIS A 232 -19.41 8.36 -25.53
CA HIS A 232 -19.11 9.16 -26.71
C HIS A 232 -19.06 10.66 -26.38
N GLN A 233 -20.09 11.18 -25.68
CA GLN A 233 -20.14 12.59 -25.26
C GLN A 233 -18.93 12.97 -24.40
N ALA A 234 -18.54 12.12 -23.45
CA ALA A 234 -17.37 12.36 -22.62
C ALA A 234 -16.05 12.37 -23.41
N ILE A 235 -15.91 11.50 -24.42
CA ILE A 235 -14.76 11.51 -25.33
C ILE A 235 -14.74 12.81 -26.16
N GLN A 236 -15.89 13.30 -26.64
CA GLN A 236 -15.95 14.58 -27.35
C GLN A 236 -15.50 15.74 -26.46
N SER A 237 -15.90 15.77 -25.18
CA SER A 237 -15.41 16.79 -24.24
C SER A 237 -13.89 16.74 -24.04
N LEU A 238 -13.27 15.56 -24.10
CA LEU A 238 -11.81 15.45 -24.07
C LEU A 238 -11.16 15.92 -25.38
N LYS A 239 -11.78 15.63 -26.53
CA LYS A 239 -11.34 16.19 -27.82
C LYS A 239 -11.40 17.71 -27.80
N ASP A 240 -12.47 18.30 -27.28
CA ASP A 240 -12.59 19.76 -27.14
C ASP A 240 -11.55 20.36 -26.19
N LEU A 241 -11.20 19.64 -25.12
CA LEU A 241 -10.20 20.07 -24.14
C LEU A 241 -8.79 20.12 -24.74
N TYR A 242 -8.42 19.11 -25.53
CA TYR A 242 -7.06 18.99 -26.09
C TYR A 242 -6.95 19.51 -27.53
N ARG A 243 -8.07 19.70 -28.24
CA ARG A 243 -8.15 20.18 -29.62
C ARG A 243 -7.19 19.43 -30.54
N GLU A 244 -6.40 20.15 -31.32
CA GLU A 244 -5.39 19.61 -32.24
C GLU A 244 -4.32 18.74 -31.54
N ALA A 245 -4.12 18.90 -30.23
CA ALA A 245 -3.18 18.07 -29.49
C ALA A 245 -3.75 16.68 -29.13
N PHE A 246 -5.06 16.44 -29.32
CA PHE A 246 -5.71 15.20 -28.90
C PHE A 246 -5.01 13.93 -29.41
N PRO A 247 -4.65 13.79 -30.71
CA PRO A 247 -3.92 12.61 -31.21
C PRO A 247 -2.56 12.39 -30.53
N SER A 248 -1.86 13.48 -30.19
CA SER A 248 -0.56 13.41 -29.53
C SER A 248 -0.68 13.04 -28.05
N VAL A 249 -1.78 13.43 -27.41
CA VAL A 249 -2.09 13.10 -26.02
C VAL A 249 -2.66 11.69 -25.90
N PHE A 250 -3.46 11.22 -26.86
CA PHE A 250 -4.11 9.92 -26.85
C PHE A 250 -3.67 9.10 -28.08
N LYS A 251 -2.56 8.38 -28.00
CA LYS A 251 -2.13 7.46 -29.06
C LYS A 251 -2.96 6.18 -29.10
N THR A 252 -3.27 5.63 -27.92
CA THR A 252 -4.08 4.41 -27.82
C THR A 252 -4.96 4.43 -26.59
N ILE A 253 -6.16 3.86 -26.68
CA ILE A 253 -7.06 3.65 -25.55
C ILE A 253 -7.34 2.15 -25.37
N THR A 254 -7.13 1.62 -24.17
CA THR A 254 -7.42 0.23 -23.83
C THR A 254 -8.66 0.15 -22.93
N SER A 255 -9.68 -0.58 -23.38
CA SER A 255 -10.94 -0.79 -22.66
C SER A 255 -11.18 -2.26 -22.34
N ASP A 256 -12.14 -2.56 -21.46
CA ASP A 256 -12.74 -3.89 -21.45
C ASP A 256 -13.87 -4.03 -22.48
N ASN A 257 -14.38 -5.25 -22.62
CA ASN A 257 -15.51 -5.59 -23.48
C ASN A 257 -16.89 -5.23 -22.85
N GLY A 258 -16.94 -4.17 -22.04
CA GLY A 258 -18.17 -3.60 -21.48
C GLY A 258 -19.06 -3.01 -22.58
N SER A 259 -20.38 -3.19 -22.47
CA SER A 259 -21.33 -2.72 -23.48
C SER A 259 -21.35 -1.19 -23.65
N GLU A 260 -20.94 -0.44 -22.64
CA GLU A 260 -20.75 1.00 -22.69
C GLU A 260 -19.59 1.43 -23.60
N PHE A 261 -18.70 0.52 -23.96
CA PHE A 261 -17.55 0.80 -24.82
C PHE A 261 -17.72 0.26 -26.23
N SER A 262 -18.92 -0.20 -26.61
CA SER A 262 -19.15 -0.83 -27.92
C SER A 262 -18.94 0.09 -29.11
N GLU A 263 -19.11 1.40 -28.91
CA GLU A 263 -18.94 2.42 -29.95
C GLU A 263 -17.69 3.27 -29.69
N LEU A 264 -16.81 2.85 -28.77
CA LEU A 264 -15.63 3.62 -28.39
C LEU A 264 -14.70 3.86 -29.59
N THR A 265 -14.53 2.85 -30.44
CA THR A 265 -13.76 2.94 -31.69
C THR A 265 -14.38 3.89 -32.72
N GLN A 266 -15.68 4.17 -32.64
CA GLN A 266 -16.35 5.15 -33.51
C GLN A 266 -16.34 6.55 -32.90
N ALA A 267 -16.39 6.64 -31.56
CA ALA A 267 -16.31 7.91 -30.84
C ALA A 267 -14.93 8.57 -30.97
N ILE A 268 -13.89 7.74 -30.99
CA ILE A 268 -12.52 8.12 -31.24
C ILE A 268 -12.33 7.99 -32.76
N ASP A 269 -12.09 9.10 -33.46
CA ASP A 269 -11.94 9.06 -34.90
C ASP A 269 -10.74 8.17 -35.23
N SER A 270 -10.96 7.11 -36.02
CA SER A 270 -10.06 5.94 -36.02
C SER A 270 -8.68 6.20 -36.62
N ASP A 271 -8.53 7.31 -37.32
CA ASP A 271 -7.32 7.62 -38.08
C ASP A 271 -6.16 8.07 -37.16
N ASP A 272 -6.48 8.61 -35.98
CA ASP A 272 -5.49 9.24 -35.09
C ASP A 272 -5.18 8.44 -33.83
N VAL A 273 -6.11 7.59 -33.36
CA VAL A 273 -6.02 6.95 -32.05
C VAL A 273 -6.54 5.50 -32.11
N THR A 274 -5.70 4.55 -31.72
CA THR A 274 -6.07 3.12 -31.78
C THR A 274 -6.76 2.64 -30.50
N VAL A 275 -7.89 1.93 -30.63
CA VAL A 275 -8.62 1.34 -29.50
C VAL A 275 -8.39 -0.17 -29.43
N TYR A 276 -8.00 -0.66 -28.25
CA TYR A 276 -7.81 -2.09 -27.97
C TYR A 276 -8.75 -2.58 -26.87
N TYR A 277 -9.20 -3.83 -26.96
CA TYR A 277 -10.11 -4.45 -25.98
C TYR A 277 -9.47 -5.65 -25.29
N THR A 278 -9.51 -5.66 -23.95
CA THR A 278 -8.99 -6.76 -23.12
C THR A 278 -9.81 -8.03 -23.25
N HIS A 279 -9.19 -9.17 -22.98
CA HIS A 279 -9.91 -10.45 -22.94
C HIS A 279 -11.05 -10.40 -21.91
N PRO A 280 -12.19 -11.05 -22.21
CA PRO A 280 -13.20 -11.31 -21.20
C PRO A 280 -12.57 -11.97 -19.97
N TYR A 281 -12.93 -11.50 -18.76
CA TYR A 281 -12.44 -11.97 -17.44
C TYR A 281 -11.03 -11.56 -17.03
N THR A 282 -10.27 -10.88 -17.87
CA THR A 282 -8.86 -10.58 -17.56
C THR A 282 -8.67 -9.17 -17.03
N SER A 283 -9.24 -8.91 -15.85
CA SER A 283 -9.08 -7.61 -15.17
C SER A 283 -7.62 -7.20 -14.93
N SER A 284 -6.70 -8.17 -14.87
CA SER A 284 -5.26 -7.92 -14.70
C SER A 284 -4.60 -7.23 -15.89
N GLU A 285 -5.18 -7.31 -17.09
CA GLU A 285 -4.69 -6.59 -18.28
C GLU A 285 -4.85 -5.06 -18.14
N ARG A 286 -5.70 -4.61 -17.21
CA ARG A 286 -5.92 -3.19 -16.83
C ARG A 286 -5.54 -2.93 -15.37
N GLY A 287 -4.39 -3.45 -14.95
CA GLY A 287 -3.92 -3.32 -13.57
C GLY A 287 -3.73 -1.86 -13.10
N THR A 288 -3.63 -0.90 -14.02
CA THR A 288 -3.53 0.53 -13.66
C THR A 288 -4.88 1.04 -13.17
N ASN A 289 -5.96 0.73 -13.88
CA ASN A 289 -7.33 1.10 -13.49
C ASN A 289 -7.70 0.52 -12.11
N GLU A 290 -7.38 -0.75 -11.82
CA GLU A 290 -7.69 -1.34 -10.51
C GLU A 290 -7.06 -0.53 -9.36
N ARG A 291 -5.81 -0.08 -9.55
CA ARG A 291 -5.13 0.74 -8.55
C ARG A 291 -5.75 2.13 -8.41
N HIS A 292 -6.13 2.78 -9.51
CA HIS A 292 -6.71 4.14 -9.52
C HIS A 292 -8.14 4.15 -8.99
N ASN A 293 -8.94 3.15 -9.34
CA ASN A 293 -10.23 2.92 -8.73
C ASN A 293 -10.12 2.85 -7.20
N GLY A 294 -9.07 2.20 -6.68
CA GLY A 294 -8.78 2.18 -5.24
C GLY A 294 -8.47 3.55 -4.62
N LEU A 295 -7.93 4.50 -5.39
CA LEU A 295 -7.74 5.89 -4.97
C LEU A 295 -9.08 6.64 -4.92
N ILE A 296 -9.89 6.51 -5.97
CA ILE A 296 -11.24 7.10 -6.06
C ILE A 296 -12.11 6.61 -4.90
N ARG A 297 -12.03 5.32 -4.57
CA ARG A 297 -12.83 4.72 -3.47
C ARG A 297 -12.53 5.26 -2.07
N ARG A 298 -11.46 6.04 -1.89
CA ARG A 298 -11.19 6.73 -0.62
C ARG A 298 -12.21 7.83 -0.34
N PHE A 299 -12.72 8.47 -1.39
CA PHE A 299 -13.64 9.60 -1.32
C PHE A 299 -15.04 9.22 -1.79
N ILE A 300 -15.12 8.31 -2.76
CA ILE A 300 -16.38 7.84 -3.35
C ILE A 300 -16.58 6.35 -3.01
N PRO A 301 -17.09 6.03 -1.81
CA PRO A 301 -17.29 4.65 -1.39
C PRO A 301 -18.34 3.95 -2.25
N LYS A 302 -18.26 2.62 -2.32
CA LYS A 302 -19.31 1.81 -2.94
C LYS A 302 -20.62 1.96 -2.16
N GLY A 303 -21.74 2.01 -2.86
CA GLY A 303 -23.08 2.14 -2.28
C GLY A 303 -23.64 3.55 -2.30
N LYS A 304 -22.83 4.59 -2.51
CA LYS A 304 -23.31 5.95 -2.78
C LYS A 304 -23.59 6.11 -4.27
N ALA A 305 -24.75 6.62 -4.66
CA ALA A 305 -25.03 6.86 -6.09
C ALA A 305 -24.11 7.96 -6.61
N ILE A 306 -23.65 7.85 -7.86
CA ILE A 306 -22.81 8.90 -8.48
C ILE A 306 -23.65 10.14 -8.78
N GLU A 307 -24.95 9.97 -9.00
CA GLU A 307 -25.92 11.05 -9.22
C GLU A 307 -25.83 12.10 -8.11
N ASP A 308 -25.82 11.65 -6.85
CA ASP A 308 -25.74 12.47 -5.64
C ASP A 308 -24.34 13.06 -5.36
N ILE A 309 -23.37 12.83 -6.24
CA ILE A 309 -22.02 13.35 -6.09
C ILE A 309 -21.90 14.63 -6.89
N ASP A 310 -21.59 15.70 -6.18
CA ASP A 310 -21.36 17.00 -6.77
C ASP A 310 -20.08 17.02 -7.64
N ASP A 311 -20.11 17.78 -8.73
CA ASP A 311 -18.99 17.86 -9.66
C ASP A 311 -17.74 18.47 -9.01
N THR A 312 -17.89 19.35 -8.01
CA THR A 312 -16.75 19.89 -7.25
C THR A 312 -16.00 18.80 -6.48
N LEU A 313 -16.73 17.80 -5.94
CA LEU A 313 -16.10 16.66 -5.29
C LEU A 313 -15.37 15.79 -6.31
N ILE A 314 -15.92 15.62 -7.52
CA ILE A 314 -15.26 14.86 -8.59
C ILE A 314 -13.96 15.54 -8.99
N SER A 315 -13.98 16.86 -9.25
CA SER A 315 -12.79 17.64 -9.57
C SER A 315 -11.76 17.62 -8.43
N TYR A 316 -12.21 17.68 -7.16
CA TYR A 316 -11.33 17.54 -6.00
C TYR A 316 -10.64 16.17 -5.98
N VAL A 317 -11.39 15.09 -6.22
CA VAL A 317 -10.84 13.72 -6.23
C VAL A 317 -9.89 13.51 -7.41
N GLU A 318 -10.20 14.02 -8.59
CA GLU A 318 -9.31 14.01 -9.76
C GLU A 318 -8.01 14.75 -9.45
N ASN A 319 -8.10 15.98 -8.95
CA ASN A 319 -6.93 16.77 -8.59
C ASN A 319 -6.11 16.08 -7.49
N TRP A 320 -6.76 15.48 -6.49
CA TRP A 320 -6.08 14.72 -5.45
C TRP A 320 -5.33 13.51 -6.01
N CYS A 321 -5.96 12.73 -6.90
CA CYS A 321 -5.33 11.59 -7.57
C CYS A 321 -4.10 12.02 -8.39
N ASN A 322 -4.18 13.20 -9.00
CA ASN A 322 -3.17 13.76 -9.88
C ASN A 322 -2.06 14.54 -9.16
N THR A 323 -2.27 14.93 -7.89
CA THR A 323 -1.29 15.61 -7.03
C THR A 323 -0.72 14.70 -5.94
N LEU A 324 -1.22 13.46 -5.80
CA LEU A 324 -0.67 12.47 -4.89
C LEU A 324 0.72 11.99 -5.37
N PRO A 325 1.78 12.19 -4.58
CA PRO A 325 3.13 11.70 -4.93
C PRO A 325 3.18 10.18 -5.01
N ARG A 326 3.82 9.63 -6.06
CA ARG A 326 3.81 8.18 -6.32
C ARG A 326 5.22 7.63 -6.42
N LYS A 327 5.49 6.57 -5.65
CA LYS A 327 6.78 5.85 -5.70
C LYS A 327 7.18 5.38 -7.10
N ILE A 328 6.20 4.96 -7.92
CA ILE A 328 6.45 4.52 -9.31
C ILE A 328 6.94 5.66 -10.21
N LEU A 329 6.65 6.91 -9.85
CA LEU A 329 7.09 8.13 -10.54
C LEU A 329 8.25 8.79 -9.78
N GLY A 330 9.03 8.03 -9.02
CA GLY A 330 10.10 8.60 -8.20
C GLY A 330 9.60 9.61 -7.14
N TYR A 331 8.33 9.52 -6.72
CA TYR A 331 7.64 10.46 -5.83
C TYR A 331 7.36 11.84 -6.41
N GLN A 332 7.45 12.01 -7.72
CA GLN A 332 6.73 13.09 -8.40
C GLN A 332 5.23 12.76 -8.50
N THR A 333 4.45 13.79 -8.81
CA THR A 333 3.01 13.70 -9.00
C THR A 333 2.67 13.42 -10.47
N PRO A 334 1.52 12.77 -10.75
CA PRO A 334 1.04 12.63 -12.12
C PRO A 334 0.94 13.94 -12.88
N ASN A 335 0.54 15.05 -12.24
CA ASN A 335 0.46 16.36 -12.88
C ASN A 335 1.84 16.87 -13.34
N GLU A 336 2.86 16.77 -12.50
CA GLU A 336 4.23 17.18 -12.87
C GLU A 336 4.74 16.36 -14.06
N GLN A 337 4.62 15.02 -13.97
CA GLN A 337 5.04 14.12 -15.05
C GLN A 337 4.25 14.31 -16.34
N PHE A 338 2.95 14.58 -16.25
CA PHE A 338 2.11 14.85 -17.40
C PHE A 338 2.48 16.18 -18.06
N ALA A 339 2.68 17.23 -17.28
CA ALA A 339 3.10 18.54 -17.80
C ALA A 339 4.46 18.46 -18.52
N GLU A 340 5.42 17.70 -17.99
CA GLU A 340 6.70 17.44 -18.66
C GLU A 340 6.55 16.75 -20.02
N GLU A 341 5.60 15.83 -20.17
CA GLU A 341 5.36 15.15 -21.45
C GLU A 341 4.57 16.04 -22.43
N ILE A 342 3.59 16.81 -21.96
CA ILE A 342 2.87 17.79 -22.77
C ILE A 342 3.82 18.84 -23.34
N ALA A 343 4.78 19.32 -22.54
CA ALA A 343 5.79 20.30 -22.98
C ALA A 343 6.76 19.75 -24.05
N LYS A 344 6.80 18.43 -24.29
CA LYS A 344 7.60 17.82 -25.37
C LYS A 344 6.81 17.68 -26.67
N ILE A 345 5.50 17.85 -26.60
CA ILE A 345 4.55 17.67 -27.70
C ILE A 345 4.12 19.02 -28.27
N ALA A 346 3.97 20.02 -27.40
CA ALA A 346 3.82 21.43 -27.77
C ALA A 346 5.13 21.98 -28.35
#